data_AF-A0A3D3EUZ3-F1
#
_entry.id   AF-A0A3D3EUZ3-F1
#
_cell.length_a   1.000
_cell.length_b   1.000
_cell.length_c   1.000
_cell.angle_alpha   90.00
_cell.angle_beta   90.00
_cell.angle_gamma   90.00
#
_symmetry.space_group_name_H-M   'P 1'
#
loop_
_entity.id
_entity.type
_entity.pdbx_description
1 polymer ?
#
loop_
_entity_poly.entity_id
_entity_poly.type
_entity_poly.pdbx_seq_one_letter_code
_entity_poly.pdbx_strand_id
1 'polypeptide(L)'
;ALRERYGASKPLKGARITGSLHMTIQTAVLMETLLELGASVRWASCNIFSTQDHAAAAMAQRGVPVFAWKGENLQEYWWCTYQALSWPDAPCDLIVDDGGDATLMIHEGYRLEEIFAGTGKIPTADSDNHEFRLVQELLISHLEEDPQRWHKIAANIKGVSEETTTGVNRLYQMMQQSKLLFPAINVNDSVTKSKFDNLYGCRESLADGIKRGTDVMVAGKTVMICGYGDVGKGCAQSMRGFGARVVISEIDPICALQAAMEGFEVRNLDDMVEHADIFVTATGNCDVIRVDHMLKMKNNAIVCNIGHFD
;
A
#
# COMPACT_ATOMS: atom_id res chain seq x y z
N ALA A 1 -14.70 -11.76 18.66
CA ALA A 1 -13.92 -13.01 18.50
C ALA A 1 -12.48 -12.89 19.03
N LEU A 2 -11.53 -12.24 18.36
CA LEU A 2 -10.13 -12.22 18.83
C LEU A 2 -9.94 -11.55 20.20
N ARG A 3 -10.51 -10.36 20.39
CA ARG A 3 -10.49 -9.64 21.68
C ARG A 3 -11.08 -10.47 22.81
N GLU A 4 -12.20 -11.15 22.56
CA GLU A 4 -12.86 -12.03 23.52
C GLU A 4 -12.00 -13.26 23.85
N ARG A 5 -11.46 -13.93 22.83
CA ARG A 5 -10.69 -15.17 22.98
C ARG A 5 -9.34 -14.96 23.66
N TYR A 6 -8.66 -13.85 23.35
CA TYR A 6 -7.26 -13.63 23.73
C TYR A 6 -7.03 -12.39 24.60
N GLY A 7 -8.06 -11.57 24.83
CA GLY A 7 -7.93 -10.36 25.66
C GLY A 7 -7.53 -10.66 27.10
N ALA A 8 -7.98 -11.79 27.67
CA ALA A 8 -7.58 -12.18 29.02
C ALA A 8 -6.11 -12.63 29.11
N SER A 9 -5.59 -13.32 28.10
CA SER A 9 -4.22 -13.83 28.10
C SER A 9 -3.18 -12.78 27.68
N LYS A 10 -3.62 -11.68 27.05
CA LYS A 10 -2.76 -10.57 26.57
C LYS A 10 -1.51 -11.09 25.83
N PRO A 11 -1.65 -11.86 24.74
CA PRO A 11 -0.52 -12.54 24.10
C PRO A 11 0.53 -11.58 23.52
N LEU A 12 0.16 -10.31 23.27
CA LEU A 12 1.06 -9.28 22.77
C LEU A 12 1.62 -8.38 23.88
N LYS A 13 1.47 -8.76 25.16
CA LYS A 13 1.95 -7.97 26.29
C LYS A 13 3.45 -7.64 26.14
N GLY A 14 3.74 -6.36 26.05
CA GLY A 14 5.12 -5.84 25.93
C GLY A 14 5.66 -5.76 24.50
N ALA A 15 4.89 -6.22 23.49
CA ALA A 15 5.27 -6.06 22.09
C ALA A 15 5.05 -4.61 21.64
N ARG A 16 6.06 -4.03 20.97
CA ARG A 16 6.01 -2.73 20.30
C ARG A 16 5.73 -2.93 18.82
N ILE A 17 4.57 -2.50 18.34
CA ILE A 17 4.10 -2.71 16.97
C ILE A 17 4.05 -1.38 16.23
N THR A 18 4.78 -1.28 15.14
CA THR A 18 4.63 -0.17 14.19
C THR A 18 3.73 -0.63 13.04
N GLY A 19 2.70 0.16 12.72
CA GLY A 19 1.83 -0.07 11.56
C GLY A 19 2.02 1.00 10.48
N SER A 20 1.98 0.56 9.22
CA SER A 20 1.99 1.38 8.01
C SER A 20 0.91 0.85 7.06
N LEU A 21 -0.34 1.14 7.42
CA LEU A 21 -1.57 0.71 6.74
C LEU A 21 -2.46 1.94 6.59
N HIS A 22 -3.32 1.98 5.58
CA HIS A 22 -4.32 3.04 5.42
C HIS A 22 -5.00 3.40 6.75
N MET A 23 -4.90 4.64 7.21
CA MET A 23 -5.43 5.05 8.52
C MET A 23 -6.94 5.32 8.45
N THR A 24 -7.72 4.25 8.46
CA THR A 24 -9.19 4.26 8.32
C THR A 24 -9.89 3.84 9.62
N ILE A 25 -11.23 3.91 9.63
CA ILE A 25 -12.06 3.35 10.72
C ILE A 25 -11.80 1.84 10.89
N GLN A 26 -11.62 1.10 9.81
CA GLN A 26 -11.32 -0.33 9.85
C GLN A 26 -9.97 -0.59 10.53
N THR A 27 -8.96 0.21 10.18
CA THR A 27 -7.63 0.15 10.79
C THR A 27 -7.66 0.56 12.26
N ALA A 28 -8.49 1.53 12.66
CA ALA A 28 -8.69 1.85 14.07
C ALA A 28 -9.18 0.61 14.87
N VAL A 29 -10.11 -0.19 14.32
CA VAL A 29 -10.56 -1.45 14.96
C VAL A 29 -9.43 -2.48 15.05
N LEU A 30 -8.54 -2.56 14.05
CA LEU A 30 -7.33 -3.38 14.10
C LEU A 30 -6.41 -2.92 15.24
N MET A 31 -6.07 -1.63 15.29
CA MET A 31 -5.21 -1.04 16.32
C MET A 31 -5.75 -1.28 17.73
N GLU A 32 -7.04 -1.01 17.95
CA GLU A 32 -7.72 -1.32 19.20
C GLU A 32 -7.65 -2.80 19.58
N THR A 33 -7.69 -3.71 18.60
CA THR A 33 -7.52 -5.14 18.86
C THR A 33 -6.11 -5.44 19.32
N LEU A 34 -5.08 -4.87 18.69
CA LEU A 34 -3.69 -5.06 19.11
C LEU A 34 -3.45 -4.54 20.53
N LEU A 35 -3.99 -3.37 20.87
CA LEU A 35 -3.96 -2.80 22.22
C LEU A 35 -4.68 -3.71 23.23
N GLU A 36 -5.87 -4.20 22.88
CA GLU A 36 -6.62 -5.13 23.72
C GLU A 36 -5.86 -6.44 23.94
N LEU A 37 -5.03 -6.86 22.99
CA LEU A 37 -4.17 -8.03 23.14
C LEU A 37 -2.85 -7.75 23.88
N GLY A 38 -2.61 -6.51 24.32
CA GLY A 38 -1.52 -6.11 25.20
C GLY A 38 -0.33 -5.41 24.53
N ALA A 39 -0.41 -5.11 23.23
CA ALA A 39 0.64 -4.42 22.51
C ALA A 39 0.68 -2.92 22.83
N SER A 40 1.85 -2.31 22.65
CA SER A 40 1.99 -0.88 22.41
C SER A 40 2.03 -0.65 20.90
N VAL A 41 1.35 0.39 20.41
CA VAL A 41 1.17 0.61 18.97
C VAL A 41 1.62 2.03 18.59
N ARG A 42 2.30 2.18 17.45
CA ARG A 42 2.53 3.46 16.73
C ARG A 42 2.11 3.29 15.29
N TRP A 43 1.58 4.33 14.65
CA TRP A 43 0.99 4.19 13.32
C TRP A 43 1.26 5.35 12.38
N ALA A 44 1.50 5.03 11.11
CA ALA A 44 1.45 5.93 9.97
C ALA A 44 0.53 5.35 8.89
N SER A 45 0.03 6.20 8.00
CA SER A 45 -0.73 5.75 6.83
C SER A 45 0.25 5.33 5.72
N CYS A 46 -0.14 4.39 4.84
CA CYS A 46 0.64 3.99 3.66
C CYS A 46 0.22 4.72 2.37
N ASN A 47 -0.65 5.74 2.47
CA ASN A 47 -1.04 6.58 1.34
C ASN A 47 -1.57 7.94 1.79
N ILE A 48 -1.06 9.00 1.13
CA ILE A 48 -1.33 10.41 1.45
C ILE A 48 -2.82 10.81 1.44
N PHE A 49 -3.68 10.10 0.71
CA PHE A 49 -5.11 10.41 0.63
C PHE A 49 -6.00 9.41 1.34
N SER A 50 -5.46 8.32 1.88
CA SER A 50 -6.26 7.24 2.44
C SER A 50 -6.75 7.48 3.87
N THR A 51 -6.10 8.38 4.60
CA THR A 51 -6.44 8.69 5.99
C THR A 51 -7.88 9.21 6.12
N GLN A 52 -8.58 8.70 7.13
CA GLN A 52 -9.82 9.25 7.64
C GLN A 52 -9.51 9.98 8.95
N ASP A 53 -9.46 11.31 8.92
CA ASP A 53 -8.93 12.12 10.04
C ASP A 53 -9.66 11.87 11.37
N HIS A 54 -10.96 11.58 11.32
CA HIS A 54 -11.74 11.25 12.50
C HIS A 54 -11.37 9.88 13.10
N ALA A 55 -10.94 8.92 12.29
CA ALA A 55 -10.40 7.64 12.77
C ALA A 55 -9.02 7.84 13.42
N ALA A 56 -8.14 8.61 12.77
CA ALA A 56 -6.82 8.97 13.30
C ALA A 56 -6.96 9.72 14.63
N ALA A 57 -7.82 10.73 14.70
CA ALA A 57 -8.09 11.52 15.89
C ALA A 57 -8.63 10.67 17.05
N ALA A 58 -9.54 9.73 16.78
CA ALA A 58 -10.08 8.84 17.81
C ALA A 58 -8.97 7.96 18.44
N MET A 59 -8.05 7.44 17.64
CA MET A 59 -6.92 6.65 18.15
C MET A 59 -5.88 7.53 18.88
N ALA A 60 -5.60 8.72 18.37
CA ALA A 60 -4.73 9.70 19.02
C ALA A 60 -5.29 10.13 20.39
N GLN A 61 -6.60 10.37 20.51
CA GLN A 61 -7.26 10.70 21.77
C GLN A 61 -7.14 9.58 22.81
N ARG A 62 -7.03 8.32 22.35
CA ARG A 62 -6.76 7.16 23.21
C ARG A 62 -5.30 7.02 23.64
N GLY A 63 -4.43 7.95 23.25
CA GLY A 63 -3.01 7.95 23.59
C GLY A 63 -2.15 7.09 22.66
N VAL A 64 -2.68 6.64 21.52
CA VAL A 64 -1.88 5.95 20.51
C VAL A 64 -1.15 6.99 19.66
N PRO A 65 0.19 6.94 19.52
CA PRO A 65 0.89 7.82 18.60
C PRO A 65 0.50 7.51 17.14
N VAL A 66 -0.24 8.42 16.52
CA VAL A 66 -0.69 8.35 15.13
C VAL A 66 -0.13 9.56 14.39
N PHE A 67 0.62 9.28 13.32
CA PHE A 67 1.22 10.26 12.43
C PHE A 67 0.56 10.08 11.06
N ALA A 68 -0.65 10.60 10.91
CA ALA A 68 -1.42 10.47 9.69
C ALA A 68 -2.49 11.56 9.59
N TRP A 69 -2.63 12.18 8.42
CA TRP A 69 -3.77 13.01 8.05
C TRP A 69 -4.09 12.87 6.55
N LYS A 70 -5.28 13.28 6.14
CA LYS A 70 -5.67 13.25 4.73
C LYS A 70 -5.06 14.42 3.98
N GLY A 71 -4.41 14.15 2.85
CA GLY A 71 -3.81 15.16 1.99
C GLY A 71 -2.39 15.56 2.42
N GLU A 72 -1.64 14.61 2.98
CA GLU A 72 -0.20 14.76 3.18
C GLU A 72 0.52 15.09 1.86
N ASN A 73 1.59 15.87 1.94
CA ASN A 73 2.60 15.87 0.88
C ASN A 73 3.60 14.71 1.08
N LEU A 74 4.44 14.43 0.08
CA LEU A 74 5.38 13.31 0.15
C LEU A 74 6.40 13.45 1.29
N GLN A 75 6.86 14.66 1.60
CA GLN A 75 7.77 14.87 2.72
C GLN A 75 7.11 14.56 4.07
N GLU A 76 5.84 14.97 4.24
CA GLU A 76 5.03 14.66 5.42
C GLU A 76 4.78 13.15 5.54
N TYR A 77 4.46 12.48 4.43
CA TYR A 77 4.27 11.03 4.37
C TYR A 77 5.49 10.26 4.89
N TRP A 78 6.67 10.56 4.33
CA TRP A 78 7.89 9.89 4.76
C TRP A 78 8.32 10.29 6.17
N TRP A 79 8.05 11.53 6.60
CA TRP A 79 8.22 11.94 7.98
C TRP A 79 7.31 11.13 8.92
N CYS A 80 6.04 10.93 8.58
CA CYS A 80 5.09 10.13 9.33
C CYS A 80 5.58 8.68 9.50
N THR A 81 6.03 8.05 8.42
CA THR A 81 6.62 6.70 8.44
C THR A 81 7.85 6.65 9.37
N TYR A 82 8.74 7.64 9.26
CA TYR A 82 9.89 7.77 10.15
C TYR A 82 9.47 7.90 11.62
N GLN A 83 8.49 8.75 11.93
CA GLN A 83 7.97 8.92 13.30
C GLN A 83 7.33 7.64 13.86
N ALA A 84 6.60 6.89 13.03
CA ALA A 84 5.98 5.63 13.43
C ALA A 84 7.02 4.55 13.77
N LEU A 85 8.16 4.53 13.08
CA LEU A 85 9.31 3.66 13.36
C LEU A 85 10.21 4.17 14.51
N SER A 86 10.12 5.45 14.83
CA SER A 86 10.91 6.12 15.86
C SER A 86 10.34 5.94 17.27
N TRP A 87 10.61 4.78 17.88
CA TRP A 87 10.27 4.52 19.28
C TRP A 87 11.28 5.16 20.24
N PRO A 88 10.84 5.87 21.30
CA PRO A 88 11.74 6.63 22.18
C PRO A 88 12.63 5.74 23.07
N ASP A 89 12.08 4.66 23.62
CA ASP A 89 12.78 3.85 24.64
C ASP A 89 13.49 2.62 24.05
N ALA A 90 12.90 2.00 23.03
CA ALA A 90 13.42 0.79 22.40
C ALA A 90 12.80 0.57 21.01
N PRO A 91 13.54 0.01 20.03
CA PRO A 91 13.02 -0.26 18.68
C PRO A 91 11.73 -1.10 18.66
N CYS A 92 10.97 -1.02 17.56
CA CYS A 92 9.78 -1.86 17.37
C CYS A 92 10.15 -3.36 17.32
N ASP A 93 9.25 -4.23 17.80
CA ASP A 93 9.40 -5.68 17.75
C ASP A 93 8.74 -6.29 16.51
N LEU A 94 7.66 -5.68 16.04
CA LEU A 94 6.82 -6.20 14.95
C LEU A 94 6.36 -5.05 14.04
N ILE A 95 6.19 -5.38 12.76
CA ILE A 95 5.68 -4.46 11.75
C ILE A 95 4.41 -5.03 11.13
N VAL A 96 3.41 -4.17 10.95
CA VAL A 96 2.26 -4.43 10.08
C VAL A 96 2.35 -3.45 8.91
N ASP A 97 2.62 -3.96 7.71
CA ASP A 97 2.96 -3.14 6.54
C ASP A 97 1.96 -3.39 5.39
N ASP A 98 1.74 -2.35 4.58
CA ASP A 98 0.91 -2.39 3.40
C ASP A 98 1.59 -1.60 2.27
N GLY A 99 2.09 -2.34 1.28
CA GLY A 99 2.89 -1.80 0.19
C GLY A 99 4.41 -1.87 0.45
N GLY A 100 4.82 -2.09 1.69
CA GLY A 100 6.21 -2.33 2.07
C GLY A 100 7.06 -1.08 2.29
N ASP A 101 6.47 0.10 2.49
CA ASP A 101 7.22 1.35 2.63
C ASP A 101 7.94 1.49 3.98
N ALA A 102 7.34 1.01 5.07
CA ALA A 102 8.02 0.94 6.36
C ALA A 102 9.19 -0.04 6.29
N THR A 103 8.98 -1.19 5.65
CA THR A 103 10.02 -2.19 5.40
C THR A 103 11.14 -1.62 4.53
N LEU A 104 10.80 -0.90 3.46
CA LEU A 104 11.75 -0.24 2.56
C LEU A 104 12.61 0.80 3.30
N MET A 105 11.99 1.63 4.14
CA MET A 105 12.73 2.63 4.92
C MET A 105 13.78 1.97 5.83
N ILE A 106 13.45 0.85 6.48
CA ILE A 106 14.40 0.14 7.34
C ILE A 106 15.56 -0.44 6.53
N HIS A 107 15.28 -1.08 5.39
CA HIS A 107 16.32 -1.68 4.56
C HIS A 107 17.23 -0.61 3.93
N GLU A 108 16.68 0.52 3.50
CA GLU A 108 17.46 1.61 2.95
C GLU A 108 18.28 2.33 4.02
N GLY A 109 17.70 2.58 5.19
CA GLY A 109 18.41 3.13 6.35
C GLY A 109 19.58 2.25 6.76
N TYR A 110 19.39 0.93 6.83
CA TYR A 110 20.45 -0.04 7.11
C TYR A 110 21.58 0.05 6.07
N ARG A 111 21.23 0.11 4.77
CA ARG A 111 22.20 0.22 3.68
C ARG A 111 23.02 1.51 3.78
N LEU A 112 22.39 2.64 4.09
CA LEU A 112 23.07 3.93 4.23
C LEU A 112 24.01 3.94 5.44
N GLU A 113 23.59 3.33 6.56
CA GLU A 113 24.45 3.14 7.74
C GLU A 113 25.66 2.25 7.44
N GLU A 114 25.52 1.18 6.65
CA GLU A 114 26.65 0.34 6.20
C GLU A 114 27.66 1.12 5.34
N ILE A 115 27.17 1.97 4.42
CA ILE A 115 28.06 2.83 3.61
C ILE A 115 28.81 3.81 4.49
N PHE A 116 28.13 4.42 5.46
CA PHE A 116 28.76 5.34 6.41
C PHE A 116 29.80 4.63 7.27
N ALA A 117 29.49 3.47 7.82
CA ALA A 117 30.40 2.68 8.63
C ALA A 117 31.64 2.22 7.83
N GLY A 118 31.46 1.82 6.56
CA GLY A 118 32.55 1.35 5.71
C GLY A 118 33.45 2.45 5.16
N THR A 119 32.93 3.66 4.97
CA THR A 119 33.67 4.76 4.31
C THR A 119 34.05 5.91 5.24
N GLY A 120 33.39 6.04 6.39
CA GLY A 120 33.47 7.19 7.28
C GLY A 120 32.92 8.49 6.68
N LYS A 121 32.20 8.43 5.54
CA LYS A 121 31.66 9.59 4.83
C LYS A 121 30.14 9.50 4.76
N ILE A 122 29.49 10.64 4.94
CA ILE A 122 28.03 10.78 4.79
C ILE A 122 27.65 10.39 3.34
N PRO A 123 26.78 9.39 3.14
CA PRO A 123 26.29 9.03 1.81
C PRO A 123 25.50 10.18 1.16
N THR A 124 25.39 10.16 -0.16
CA THR A 124 24.55 11.10 -0.92
C THR A 124 23.23 10.46 -1.30
N ALA A 125 22.14 11.22 -1.30
CA ALA A 125 20.88 10.80 -1.90
C ALA A 125 21.02 10.81 -3.44
N ASP A 126 21.08 9.63 -4.04
CA ASP A 126 21.47 9.42 -5.43
C ASP A 126 20.38 8.78 -6.30
N SER A 127 19.18 8.52 -5.76
CA SER A 127 18.10 7.95 -6.54
C SER A 127 17.61 8.89 -7.65
N ASP A 128 17.33 8.32 -8.83
CA ASP A 128 16.66 8.99 -9.95
C ASP A 128 15.15 9.17 -9.71
N ASN A 129 14.55 8.39 -8.79
CA ASN A 129 13.16 8.56 -8.38
C ASN A 129 13.07 9.67 -7.32
N HIS A 130 12.27 10.71 -7.59
CA HIS A 130 12.12 11.86 -6.70
C HIS A 130 11.66 11.47 -5.30
N GLU A 131 10.67 10.59 -5.19
CA GLU A 131 10.15 10.15 -3.90
C GLU A 131 11.18 9.34 -3.12
N PHE A 132 11.85 8.38 -3.76
CA PHE A 132 12.90 7.60 -3.09
C PHE A 132 14.10 8.45 -2.70
N ARG A 133 14.39 9.53 -3.44
CA ARG A 133 15.39 10.52 -3.03
C ARG A 133 14.98 11.25 -1.75
N LEU A 134 13.70 11.61 -1.58
CA LEU A 134 13.21 12.20 -0.33
C LEU A 134 13.42 11.25 0.86
N VAL A 135 13.22 9.94 0.67
CA VAL A 135 13.53 8.92 1.68
C VAL A 135 15.01 8.95 2.05
N GLN A 136 15.89 8.92 1.06
CA GLN A 136 17.34 8.97 1.29
C GLN A 136 17.75 10.26 2.02
N GLU A 137 17.27 11.42 1.58
CA GLU A 137 17.53 12.72 2.22
C GLU A 137 17.07 12.75 3.68
N LEU A 138 15.89 12.20 3.97
CA LEU A 138 15.37 12.09 5.33
C LEU A 138 16.24 11.18 6.20
N LEU A 139 16.66 10.04 5.68
CA LEU A 139 17.51 9.09 6.40
C LEU A 139 18.91 9.66 6.66
N ILE A 140 19.52 10.27 5.64
CA ILE A 140 20.84 10.90 5.72
C ILE A 140 20.83 12.07 6.71
N SER A 141 19.77 12.88 6.74
CA SER A 141 19.70 14.03 7.65
C SER A 141 19.71 13.66 9.14
N HIS A 142 19.39 12.41 9.49
CA HIS A 142 19.45 11.91 10.87
C HIS A 142 20.61 10.95 11.14
N LEU A 143 21.45 10.70 10.13
CA LEU A 143 22.51 9.68 10.20
C LEU A 143 23.59 10.03 11.22
N GLU A 144 23.95 11.32 11.34
CA GLU A 144 24.96 11.76 12.32
C GLU A 144 24.44 11.71 13.77
N GLU A 145 23.11 11.80 13.97
CA GLU A 145 22.50 11.77 15.30
C GLU A 145 22.52 10.36 15.91
N ASP A 146 22.16 9.34 15.13
CA ASP A 146 22.31 7.94 15.52
C ASP A 146 22.71 7.09 14.28
N PRO A 147 24.01 6.88 14.06
CA PRO A 147 24.52 6.16 12.87
C PRO A 147 24.31 4.64 12.94
N GLN A 148 23.56 4.16 13.93
CA GLN A 148 23.28 2.75 14.17
C GLN A 148 21.78 2.52 14.42
N ARG A 149 20.93 3.51 14.14
CA ARG A 149 19.50 3.45 14.38
C ARG A 149 18.86 2.27 13.66
N TRP A 150 19.11 2.17 12.36
CA TRP A 150 18.50 1.17 11.50
C TRP A 150 19.09 -0.23 11.70
N HIS A 151 20.39 -0.33 12.02
CA HIS A 151 21.00 -1.57 12.51
C HIS A 151 20.30 -2.09 13.78
N LYS A 152 20.09 -1.23 14.79
CA LYS A 152 19.38 -1.60 16.03
C LYS A 152 17.93 -1.99 15.76
N ILE A 153 17.24 -1.25 14.89
CA ILE A 153 15.85 -1.55 14.51
C ILE A 153 15.77 -2.91 13.81
N ALA A 154 16.55 -3.12 12.75
CA ALA A 154 16.56 -4.36 11.99
C ALA A 154 16.89 -5.58 12.86
N ALA A 155 17.85 -5.45 13.78
CA ALA A 155 18.22 -6.53 14.70
C ALA A 155 17.14 -6.86 15.74
N ASN A 156 16.27 -5.90 16.10
CA ASN A 156 15.22 -6.11 17.10
C ASN A 156 13.92 -6.66 16.50
N ILE A 157 13.65 -6.41 15.22
CA ILE A 157 12.41 -6.83 14.55
C ILE A 157 12.34 -8.36 14.50
N LYS A 158 11.22 -8.90 15.00
CA LYS A 158 10.90 -10.34 14.96
C LYS A 158 10.22 -10.74 13.64
N GLY A 159 9.60 -9.78 12.98
CA GLY A 159 9.11 -9.92 11.61
C GLY A 159 8.11 -8.86 11.20
N VAL A 160 7.76 -8.89 9.92
CA VAL A 160 6.72 -8.07 9.28
C VAL A 160 5.58 -8.95 8.78
N SER A 161 4.34 -8.46 8.88
CA SER A 161 3.19 -9.02 8.17
C SER A 161 2.74 -8.05 7.08
N GLU A 162 2.79 -8.48 5.83
CA GLU A 162 2.54 -7.65 4.65
C GLU A 162 1.18 -7.92 4.01
N GLU A 163 0.40 -6.85 3.83
CA GLU A 163 -1.01 -6.88 3.46
C GLU A 163 -1.24 -7.04 1.96
N THR A 164 -0.43 -6.41 1.09
CA THR A 164 -0.76 -6.30 -0.35
C THR A 164 0.20 -7.02 -1.28
N THR A 165 -0.31 -7.37 -2.47
CA THR A 165 0.45 -8.08 -3.51
C THR A 165 1.77 -7.38 -3.84
N THR A 166 1.80 -6.05 -3.89
CA THR A 166 3.01 -5.32 -4.25
C THR A 166 4.07 -5.36 -3.16
N GLY A 167 3.68 -5.18 -1.89
CA GLY A 167 4.60 -5.33 -0.78
C GLY A 167 5.16 -6.76 -0.69
N VAL A 168 4.32 -7.77 -0.92
CA VAL A 168 4.75 -9.18 -1.00
C VAL A 168 5.78 -9.38 -2.12
N ASN A 169 5.57 -8.78 -3.30
CA ASN A 169 6.56 -8.85 -4.38
C ASN A 169 7.90 -8.23 -3.99
N ARG A 170 7.90 -7.07 -3.29
CA ARG A 170 9.13 -6.46 -2.74
C ARG A 170 9.83 -7.40 -1.76
N LEU A 171 9.08 -8.05 -0.87
CA LEU A 171 9.63 -9.03 0.08
C LEU A 171 10.28 -10.22 -0.64
N TYR A 172 9.62 -10.80 -1.64
CA TYR A 172 10.19 -11.89 -2.42
C TYR A 172 11.45 -11.48 -3.20
N GLN A 173 11.49 -10.27 -3.75
CA GLN A 173 12.69 -9.74 -4.41
C GLN A 173 13.87 -9.64 -3.42
N MET A 174 13.64 -9.09 -2.23
CA MET A 174 14.66 -9.02 -1.19
C MET A 174 15.10 -10.41 -0.71
N MET A 175 14.16 -11.35 -0.57
CA MET A 175 14.46 -12.73 -0.18
C MET A 175 15.31 -13.44 -1.24
N GLN A 176 14.96 -13.33 -2.53
CA GLN A 176 15.72 -13.90 -3.65
C GLN A 176 17.13 -13.31 -3.74
N GLN A 177 17.28 -12.03 -3.42
CA GLN A 177 18.58 -11.35 -3.35
C GLN A 177 19.33 -11.61 -2.04
N SER A 178 18.77 -12.38 -1.10
CA SER A 178 19.32 -12.60 0.25
C SER A 178 19.60 -11.31 1.03
N LYS A 179 18.76 -10.29 0.82
CA LYS A 179 18.83 -8.97 1.47
C LYS A 179 17.74 -8.74 2.51
N LEU A 180 16.75 -9.63 2.60
CA LEU A 180 15.66 -9.50 3.56
C LEU A 180 16.21 -9.61 4.99
N LEU A 181 16.10 -8.53 5.77
CA LEU A 181 16.75 -8.40 7.08
C LEU A 181 16.06 -9.18 8.21
N PHE A 182 14.76 -9.45 8.09
CA PHE A 182 13.94 -10.11 9.12
C PHE A 182 12.81 -10.95 8.51
N PRO A 183 12.22 -11.89 9.26
CA PRO A 183 11.14 -12.74 8.77
C PRO A 183 9.94 -11.94 8.25
N ALA A 184 9.27 -12.45 7.23
CA ALA A 184 8.07 -11.85 6.68
C ALA A 184 6.93 -12.88 6.54
N ILE A 185 5.71 -12.46 6.87
CA ILE A 185 4.49 -13.21 6.65
C ILE A 185 3.71 -12.52 5.54
N ASN A 186 3.48 -13.28 4.47
CA ASN A 186 2.60 -12.89 3.38
C ASN A 186 1.14 -13.08 3.83
N VAL A 187 0.47 -12.00 4.24
CA VAL A 187 -0.95 -12.01 4.62
C VAL A 187 -1.81 -12.03 3.36
N ASN A 188 -1.40 -11.32 2.31
CA ASN A 188 -2.12 -11.17 1.06
C ASN A 188 -2.61 -12.51 0.48
N ASP A 189 -1.74 -13.52 0.44
CA ASP A 189 -2.02 -14.81 -0.21
C ASP A 189 -2.84 -15.76 0.66
N SER A 190 -3.24 -15.33 1.86
CA SER A 190 -4.31 -16.00 2.59
C SER A 190 -5.58 -15.99 1.75
N VAL A 191 -6.26 -17.13 1.64
CA VAL A 191 -7.48 -17.25 0.82
C VAL A 191 -8.56 -16.26 1.28
N THR A 192 -8.70 -16.07 2.59
CA THR A 192 -9.65 -15.12 3.20
C THR A 192 -9.26 -13.65 3.02
N LYS A 193 -8.08 -13.37 2.45
CA LYS A 193 -7.62 -12.04 2.08
C LYS A 193 -7.73 -11.87 0.56
N SER A 194 -6.84 -12.47 -0.22
CA SER A 194 -6.79 -12.35 -1.69
C SER A 194 -8.13 -12.58 -2.39
N LYS A 195 -8.91 -13.60 -1.99
CA LYS A 195 -10.18 -13.94 -2.64
C LYS A 195 -11.39 -13.20 -2.09
N PHE A 196 -11.21 -12.38 -1.05
CA PHE A 196 -12.29 -11.61 -0.45
C PHE A 196 -12.05 -10.11 -0.51
N ASP A 197 -10.95 -9.64 0.08
CA ASP A 197 -10.59 -8.23 0.12
C ASP A 197 -10.35 -7.70 -1.30
N ASN A 198 -9.33 -8.25 -1.99
CA ASN A 198 -8.94 -7.77 -3.31
C ASN A 198 -10.09 -7.90 -4.33
N LEU A 199 -10.96 -8.90 -4.17
CA LEU A 199 -12.08 -9.15 -5.08
C LEU A 199 -13.33 -8.34 -4.71
N TYR A 200 -13.92 -8.61 -3.54
CA TYR A 200 -15.21 -8.04 -3.14
C TYR A 200 -15.07 -6.63 -2.55
N GLY A 201 -13.94 -6.33 -1.91
CA GLY A 201 -13.63 -4.98 -1.45
C GLY A 201 -13.55 -4.02 -2.63
N CYS A 202 -12.72 -4.33 -3.63
CA CYS A 202 -12.61 -3.52 -4.85
C CYS A 202 -13.90 -3.47 -5.67
N ARG A 203 -14.74 -4.51 -5.61
CA ARG A 203 -16.07 -4.49 -6.25
C ARG A 203 -16.98 -3.41 -5.67
N GLU A 204 -16.87 -3.12 -4.38
CA GLU A 204 -17.63 -2.05 -3.73
C GLU A 204 -16.92 -0.69 -3.88
N SER A 205 -15.65 -0.63 -3.49
CA SER A 205 -14.92 0.63 -3.31
C SER A 205 -14.58 1.34 -4.61
N LEU A 206 -14.39 0.62 -5.72
CA LEU A 206 -14.11 1.26 -7.02
C LEU A 206 -15.27 2.17 -7.45
N ALA A 207 -16.49 1.65 -7.41
CA ALA A 207 -17.67 2.40 -7.82
C ALA A 207 -17.92 3.57 -6.87
N ASP A 208 -17.75 3.36 -5.57
CA ASP A 208 -17.85 4.43 -4.56
C ASP A 208 -16.84 5.56 -4.85
N GLY A 209 -15.57 5.22 -5.10
CA GLY A 209 -14.51 6.18 -5.41
C GLY A 209 -14.79 7.00 -6.68
N ILE A 210 -15.15 6.34 -7.78
CA ILE A 210 -15.50 7.03 -9.03
C ILE A 210 -16.71 7.94 -8.84
N LYS A 211 -17.76 7.47 -8.17
CA LYS A 211 -18.98 8.24 -7.94
C LYS A 211 -18.72 9.46 -7.06
N ARG A 212 -18.03 9.32 -5.93
CA ARG A 212 -17.71 10.46 -5.07
C ARG A 212 -16.77 11.46 -5.76
N GLY A 213 -15.87 10.98 -6.60
CA GLY A 213 -14.90 11.84 -7.29
C GLY A 213 -15.49 12.62 -8.47
N THR A 214 -16.58 12.14 -9.08
CA THR A 214 -17.03 12.67 -10.39
C THR A 214 -18.54 12.78 -10.57
N ASP A 215 -19.34 12.15 -9.70
CA ASP A 215 -20.80 11.97 -9.84
C ASP A 215 -21.24 11.37 -11.19
N VAL A 216 -20.32 10.78 -11.95
CA VAL A 216 -20.59 10.30 -13.30
C VAL A 216 -21.60 9.15 -13.30
N MET A 217 -22.53 9.18 -14.25
CA MET A 217 -23.34 8.01 -14.57
C MET A 217 -22.49 6.95 -15.28
N VAL A 218 -22.18 5.87 -14.57
CA VAL A 218 -21.43 4.70 -15.07
C VAL A 218 -22.23 3.88 -16.09
N ALA A 219 -23.55 3.79 -15.91
CA ALA A 219 -24.43 3.05 -16.82
C ALA A 219 -24.29 3.57 -18.27
N GLY A 220 -24.15 2.65 -19.21
CA GLY A 220 -23.99 2.96 -20.64
C GLY A 220 -22.59 3.45 -21.04
N LYS A 221 -21.66 3.64 -20.10
CA LYS A 221 -20.26 4.01 -20.39
C LYS A 221 -19.45 2.78 -20.79
N THR A 222 -18.39 3.03 -21.54
CA THR A 222 -17.32 2.07 -21.80
C THR A 222 -16.24 2.22 -20.73
N VAL A 223 -15.99 1.17 -19.97
CA VAL A 223 -14.96 1.16 -18.91
C VAL A 223 -13.84 0.21 -19.32
N MET A 224 -12.63 0.77 -19.48
CA MET A 224 -11.42 0.04 -19.75
C MET A 224 -10.73 -0.35 -18.44
N ILE A 225 -10.56 -1.64 -18.19
CA ILE A 225 -9.84 -2.13 -17.02
C ILE A 225 -8.56 -2.81 -17.49
N CYS A 226 -7.42 -2.30 -17.04
CA CYS A 226 -6.11 -2.87 -17.33
C CYS A 226 -5.70 -3.80 -16.18
N GLY A 227 -5.60 -5.10 -16.47
CA GLY A 227 -5.38 -6.16 -15.50
C GLY A 227 -6.67 -6.83 -15.04
N TYR A 228 -6.67 -8.16 -15.02
CA TYR A 228 -7.79 -9.03 -14.67
C TYR A 228 -7.38 -10.09 -13.63
N GLY A 229 -6.47 -9.72 -12.73
CA GLY A 229 -6.22 -10.44 -11.47
C GLY A 229 -7.41 -10.33 -10.50
N ASP A 230 -7.18 -10.60 -9.21
CA ASP A 230 -8.27 -10.57 -8.21
C ASP A 230 -8.94 -9.18 -8.11
N VAL A 231 -8.14 -8.10 -8.11
CA VAL A 231 -8.63 -6.70 -8.14
C VAL A 231 -9.41 -6.42 -9.42
N GLY A 232 -8.81 -6.69 -10.58
CA GLY A 232 -9.43 -6.45 -11.89
C GLY A 232 -10.77 -7.18 -12.06
N LYS A 233 -10.88 -8.42 -11.56
CA LYS A 233 -12.14 -9.18 -11.53
C LYS A 233 -13.21 -8.45 -10.71
N GLY A 234 -12.86 -7.97 -9.52
CA GLY A 234 -13.77 -7.22 -8.65
C GLY A 234 -14.26 -5.94 -9.32
N CYS A 235 -13.32 -5.18 -9.89
CA CYS A 235 -13.59 -3.97 -10.64
C CYS A 235 -14.53 -4.22 -11.84
N ALA A 236 -14.26 -5.27 -12.63
CA ALA A 236 -15.06 -5.61 -13.81
C ALA A 236 -16.49 -6.01 -13.44
N GLN A 237 -16.65 -6.82 -12.40
CA GLN A 237 -17.97 -7.20 -11.87
C GLN A 237 -18.74 -5.98 -11.38
N SER A 238 -18.08 -5.05 -10.69
CA SER A 238 -18.69 -3.80 -10.23
C SER A 238 -19.21 -2.97 -11.40
N MET A 239 -18.34 -2.66 -12.35
CA MET A 239 -18.66 -1.78 -13.47
C MET A 239 -19.76 -2.37 -14.36
N ARG A 240 -19.71 -3.69 -14.62
CA ARG A 240 -20.81 -4.40 -15.29
C ARG A 240 -22.11 -4.34 -14.50
N GLY A 241 -22.05 -4.53 -13.17
CA GLY A 241 -23.22 -4.44 -12.28
C GLY A 241 -23.90 -3.06 -12.32
N PHE A 242 -23.13 -1.99 -12.55
CA PHE A 242 -23.64 -0.64 -12.79
C PHE A 242 -24.09 -0.38 -14.25
N GLY A 243 -24.09 -1.39 -15.12
CA GLY A 243 -24.55 -1.30 -16.50
C GLY A 243 -23.53 -0.70 -17.47
N ALA A 244 -22.23 -0.69 -17.13
CA ALA A 244 -21.19 -0.32 -18.07
C ALA A 244 -20.86 -1.45 -19.05
N ARG A 245 -20.40 -1.07 -20.25
CA ARG A 245 -19.69 -1.98 -21.15
C ARG A 245 -18.23 -2.03 -20.72
N VAL A 246 -17.83 -3.16 -20.13
CA VAL A 246 -16.46 -3.35 -19.63
C VAL A 246 -15.58 -4.01 -20.69
N VAL A 247 -14.39 -3.45 -20.90
CA VAL A 247 -13.34 -3.97 -21.78
C VAL A 247 -12.08 -4.21 -20.94
N ILE A 248 -11.42 -5.34 -21.16
CA ILE A 248 -10.25 -5.78 -20.39
C ILE A 248 -9.00 -5.73 -21.26
N SER A 249 -7.88 -5.23 -20.72
CA SER A 249 -6.53 -5.48 -21.25
C SER A 249 -5.80 -6.42 -20.31
N GLU A 250 -5.19 -7.47 -20.86
CA GLU A 250 -4.44 -8.46 -20.11
C GLU A 250 -3.21 -8.96 -20.88
N ILE A 251 -2.16 -9.24 -20.12
CA ILE A 251 -0.92 -9.86 -20.59
C ILE A 251 -0.92 -11.37 -20.31
N ASP A 252 -1.65 -11.83 -19.27
CA ASP A 252 -1.74 -13.24 -18.93
C ASP A 252 -2.87 -13.90 -19.75
N PRO A 253 -2.57 -14.91 -20.60
CA PRO A 253 -3.57 -15.54 -21.45
C PRO A 253 -4.65 -16.30 -20.66
N ILE A 254 -4.35 -16.76 -19.44
CA ILE A 254 -5.32 -17.42 -18.56
C ILE A 254 -6.32 -16.40 -18.05
N CYS A 255 -5.84 -15.25 -17.56
CA CYS A 255 -6.70 -14.16 -17.09
C CYS A 255 -7.53 -13.57 -18.23
N ALA A 256 -6.94 -13.38 -19.41
CA ALA A 256 -7.65 -12.94 -20.61
C ALA A 256 -8.78 -13.92 -21.00
N LEU A 257 -8.51 -15.23 -20.98
CA LEU A 257 -9.53 -16.24 -21.28
C LEU A 257 -10.65 -16.24 -20.22
N GLN A 258 -10.32 -16.07 -18.94
CA GLN A 258 -11.33 -15.92 -17.89
C GLN A 258 -12.24 -14.71 -18.14
N ALA A 259 -11.67 -13.55 -18.49
CA ALA A 259 -12.45 -12.36 -18.82
C ALA A 259 -13.41 -12.62 -20.00
N ALA A 260 -12.91 -13.26 -21.07
CA ALA A 260 -13.72 -13.62 -22.22
C ALA A 260 -14.85 -14.61 -21.87
N MET A 261 -14.59 -15.60 -21.00
CA MET A 261 -15.61 -16.55 -20.53
C MET A 261 -16.70 -15.89 -19.68
N GLU A 262 -16.37 -14.79 -18.99
CA GLU A 262 -17.37 -13.96 -18.33
C GLU A 262 -18.11 -13.03 -19.30
N GLY A 263 -17.77 -13.01 -20.61
CA GLY A 263 -18.40 -12.17 -21.61
C GLY A 263 -17.86 -10.74 -21.68
N PHE A 264 -16.65 -10.51 -21.15
CA PHE A 264 -15.95 -9.24 -21.34
C PHE A 264 -15.19 -9.25 -22.66
N GLU A 265 -15.16 -8.11 -23.35
CA GLU A 265 -14.31 -7.91 -24.52
C GLU A 265 -12.86 -7.78 -24.05
N VAL A 266 -11.91 -8.48 -24.68
CA VAL A 266 -10.48 -8.36 -24.38
C VAL A 266 -9.79 -7.65 -25.55
N ARG A 267 -9.16 -6.50 -25.27
CA ARG A 267 -8.52 -5.63 -26.28
C ARG A 267 -7.26 -5.00 -25.72
N ASN A 268 -6.37 -4.58 -26.62
CA ASN A 268 -5.25 -3.74 -26.22
C ASN A 268 -5.75 -2.36 -25.80
N LEU A 269 -5.04 -1.72 -24.85
CA LEU A 269 -5.35 -0.36 -24.42
C LEU A 269 -5.33 0.64 -25.59
N ASP A 270 -4.36 0.49 -26.50
CA ASP A 270 -4.19 1.36 -27.67
C ASP A 270 -5.44 1.39 -28.57
N ASP A 271 -6.17 0.27 -28.66
CA ASP A 271 -7.39 0.16 -29.46
C ASP A 271 -8.60 0.86 -28.81
N MET A 272 -8.49 1.19 -27.51
CA MET A 272 -9.60 1.68 -26.69
C MET A 272 -9.40 3.12 -26.20
N VAL A 273 -8.20 3.68 -26.33
CA VAL A 273 -7.82 4.98 -25.75
C VAL A 273 -8.71 6.14 -26.20
N GLU A 274 -9.15 6.14 -27.47
CA GLU A 274 -10.03 7.19 -28.02
C GLU A 274 -11.53 6.94 -27.73
N HIS A 275 -11.88 5.74 -27.25
CA HIS A 275 -13.26 5.26 -27.20
C HIS A 275 -13.79 5.07 -25.77
N ALA A 276 -12.97 4.61 -24.83
CA ALA A 276 -13.38 4.39 -23.46
C ALA A 276 -13.66 5.70 -22.70
N ASP A 277 -14.57 5.65 -21.72
CA ASP A 277 -14.98 6.77 -20.88
C ASP A 277 -14.21 6.81 -19.57
N ILE A 278 -13.93 5.63 -19.03
CA ILE A 278 -13.30 5.44 -17.73
C ILE A 278 -12.18 4.42 -17.90
N PHE A 279 -10.99 4.73 -17.41
CA PHE A 279 -9.82 3.87 -17.42
C PHE A 279 -9.43 3.54 -15.98
N VAL A 280 -9.32 2.25 -15.68
CA VAL A 280 -8.97 1.74 -14.35
C VAL A 280 -7.74 0.86 -14.48
N THR A 281 -6.63 1.22 -13.84
CA THR A 281 -5.45 0.34 -13.75
C THR A 281 -5.51 -0.51 -12.48
N ALA A 282 -5.39 -1.82 -12.66
CA ALA A 282 -5.48 -2.84 -11.61
C ALA A 282 -4.40 -3.93 -11.79
N THR A 283 -3.23 -3.55 -12.30
CA THR A 283 -2.15 -4.47 -12.69
C THR A 283 -1.11 -4.70 -11.58
N GLY A 284 -0.87 -3.69 -10.72
CA GLY A 284 0.31 -3.65 -9.86
C GLY A 284 1.64 -3.52 -10.63
N ASN A 285 1.58 -3.01 -11.87
CA ASN A 285 2.72 -2.85 -12.78
C ASN A 285 2.88 -1.39 -13.21
N CYS A 286 4.05 -1.01 -13.75
CA CYS A 286 4.35 0.35 -14.19
C CYS A 286 3.98 0.61 -15.66
N ASP A 287 3.95 1.88 -16.06
CA ASP A 287 3.81 2.35 -17.45
C ASP A 287 2.58 1.80 -18.21
N VAL A 288 1.50 1.47 -17.49
CA VAL A 288 0.28 0.93 -18.09
C VAL A 288 -0.45 2.00 -18.90
N ILE A 289 -0.71 3.16 -18.32
CA ILE A 289 -1.29 4.33 -19.00
C ILE A 289 -0.25 5.43 -19.02
N ARG A 290 0.35 5.69 -20.18
CA ARG A 290 1.38 6.69 -20.39
C ARG A 290 0.79 8.00 -20.92
N VAL A 291 1.62 9.05 -20.95
CA VAL A 291 1.26 10.38 -21.46
C VAL A 291 0.74 10.33 -22.90
N ASP A 292 1.36 9.52 -23.77
CA ASP A 292 0.93 9.32 -25.16
C ASP A 292 -0.46 8.69 -25.29
N HIS A 293 -0.89 7.89 -24.31
CA HIS A 293 -2.27 7.42 -24.25
C HIS A 293 -3.21 8.55 -23.81
N MET A 294 -2.88 9.25 -22.70
CA MET A 294 -3.74 10.31 -22.15
C MET A 294 -4.03 11.42 -23.16
N LEU A 295 -3.06 11.80 -23.99
CA LEU A 295 -3.22 12.82 -25.04
C LEU A 295 -4.24 12.45 -26.13
N LYS A 296 -4.57 11.17 -26.27
CA LYS A 296 -5.56 10.67 -27.25
C LYS A 296 -6.94 10.44 -26.64
N MET A 297 -7.05 10.51 -25.31
CA MET A 297 -8.32 10.29 -24.64
C MET A 297 -9.33 11.39 -25.00
N LYS A 298 -10.60 11.00 -25.07
CA LYS A 298 -11.67 11.97 -25.28
C LYS A 298 -11.73 12.98 -24.14
N ASN A 299 -12.30 14.14 -24.43
CA ASN A 299 -12.57 15.17 -23.44
C ASN A 299 -13.34 14.59 -22.24
N ASN A 300 -12.88 14.91 -21.02
CA ASN A 300 -13.42 14.45 -19.74
C ASN A 300 -13.38 12.92 -19.52
N ALA A 301 -12.49 12.18 -20.18
CA ALA A 301 -12.21 10.81 -19.80
C ALA A 301 -11.71 10.75 -18.34
N ILE A 302 -12.17 9.74 -17.60
CA ILE A 302 -11.76 9.52 -16.20
C ILE A 302 -10.63 8.50 -16.20
N VAL A 303 -9.53 8.81 -15.54
CA VAL A 303 -8.40 7.89 -15.34
C VAL A 303 -8.20 7.71 -13.85
N CYS A 304 -8.20 6.47 -13.37
CA CYS A 304 -7.91 6.16 -11.97
C CYS A 304 -7.05 4.89 -11.84
N ASN A 305 -6.31 4.83 -10.74
CA ASN A 305 -5.51 3.69 -10.33
C ASN A 305 -6.12 3.08 -9.06
N ILE A 306 -6.34 1.76 -9.07
CA ILE A 306 -6.72 0.96 -7.90
C ILE A 306 -5.73 -0.20 -7.68
N GLY A 307 -4.62 -0.18 -8.42
CA GLY A 307 -3.47 -1.05 -8.21
C GLY A 307 -2.57 -0.49 -7.12
N HIS A 308 -1.44 0.08 -7.53
CA HIS A 308 -0.42 0.52 -6.60
C HIS A 308 0.43 1.67 -7.16
N PHE A 309 0.88 2.56 -6.28
CA PHE A 309 1.72 3.75 -6.54
C PHE A 309 1.27 4.66 -7.69
N ASP A 310 2.12 5.60 -8.08
CA ASP A 310 1.90 6.66 -9.06
C ASP A 310 3.08 6.86 -10.03
#